data_AF-A0A421AYF2-F1
#
_entry.id   AF-A0A421AYF2-F1
#
_cell.length_a   1.000
_cell.length_b   1.000
_cell.length_c   1.000
_cell.angle_alpha   90.00
_cell.angle_beta   90.00
_cell.angle_gamma   90.00
#
_symmetry.space_group_name_H-M   'P 1'
#
loop_
_entity.id
_entity.type
_entity.pdbx_description
1 polymer ?
#
loop_
_entity_poly.entity_id
_entity_poly.type
_entity_poly.pdbx_seq_one_letter_code
_entity_poly.pdbx_strand_id
1 'polypeptide(L)'
;MSTTALAMPEPDPSSAGSALSPVSLDRIADEFAQLERLVPRLDKLAARQRHLQRVIKAVLGDGEIGTIGNVPVVSWKKTLRVAVSQKLLKERYPHIVSEVSDITEVRRFLLLDR
;
A
#
# COMPACT_ATOMS: atom_id res chain seq x y z
N MET A 1 27.98 51.13 8.43
CA MET A 1 28.25 49.77 7.94
C MET A 1 28.68 48.92 9.12
N SER A 2 27.73 48.32 9.83
CA SER A 2 28.00 47.34 10.89
C SER A 2 26.92 46.26 10.81
N THR A 3 27.38 45.08 10.45
CA THR A 3 26.59 43.89 10.11
C THR A 3 25.88 43.36 11.35
N THR A 4 24.55 43.41 11.38
CA THR A 4 23.75 42.69 12.37
C THR A 4 23.68 41.23 11.94
N ALA A 5 24.38 40.36 12.66
CA ALA A 5 24.25 38.92 12.50
C ALA A 5 22.88 38.51 13.08
N LEU A 6 21.96 38.12 12.20
CA LEU A 6 20.67 37.55 12.54
C LEU A 6 20.94 36.19 13.20
N ALA A 7 20.75 36.11 14.52
CA ALA A 7 20.79 34.87 15.26
C ALA A 7 19.73 33.92 14.69
N MET A 8 20.19 32.82 14.09
CA MET A 8 19.31 31.70 13.75
C MET A 8 18.75 31.13 15.05
N PRO A 9 17.44 30.84 15.16
CA PRO A 9 16.92 30.10 16.29
C PRO A 9 17.60 28.72 16.31
N GLU A 10 18.23 28.38 17.43
CA GLU A 10 18.69 27.02 17.70
C GLU A 10 17.51 26.07 17.55
N PRO A 11 17.66 24.92 16.87
CA PRO A 11 16.62 23.91 16.86
C PRO A 11 16.45 23.40 18.30
N ASP A 12 15.26 23.61 18.86
CA ASP A 12 14.86 23.02 20.13
C ASP A 12 15.23 21.51 20.15
N PRO A 13 16.10 21.04 21.06
CA PRO A 13 16.38 19.62 21.21
C PRO A 13 15.18 18.85 21.80
N SER A 14 14.04 19.53 22.03
CA SER A 14 12.84 18.98 22.69
C SER A 14 11.85 18.28 21.74
N SER A 15 12.24 17.97 20.50
CA SER A 15 11.56 16.95 19.69
C SER A 15 12.41 15.69 19.56
N ALA A 16 13.09 15.30 20.63
CA ALA A 16 13.50 13.91 20.82
C ALA A 16 12.21 13.08 20.90
N GLY A 17 11.82 12.52 19.75
CA GLY A 17 10.69 11.61 19.63
C GLY A 17 10.74 10.61 20.77
N SER A 18 9.67 10.58 21.56
CA SER A 18 9.51 9.66 22.69
C SER A 18 9.95 8.28 22.23
N ALA A 19 11.10 7.82 22.72
CA ALA A 19 11.58 6.48 22.43
C ALA A 19 10.46 5.53 22.88
N LEU A 20 9.77 4.94 21.91
CA LEU A 20 8.58 4.13 22.16
C LEU A 20 9.05 2.89 22.91
N SER A 21 8.82 2.88 24.22
CA SER A 21 9.05 1.72 25.05
C SER A 21 8.18 0.56 24.53
N PRO A 22 8.68 -0.69 24.53
CA PRO A 22 7.90 -1.83 24.09
C PRO A 22 6.61 -1.94 24.92
N VAL A 23 5.48 -2.05 24.23
CA VAL A 23 4.17 -2.26 24.86
C VAL A 23 3.91 -3.76 24.95
N SER A 24 3.59 -4.28 26.14
CA SER A 24 3.19 -5.69 26.28
C SER A 24 1.86 -5.96 25.56
N LEU A 25 1.84 -7.02 24.78
CA LEU A 25 0.66 -7.53 24.07
C LEU A 25 0.16 -8.87 24.66
N ASP A 26 0.61 -9.24 25.87
CA ASP A 26 0.35 -10.58 26.44
C ASP A 26 -1.15 -10.89 26.56
N ARG A 27 -1.95 -9.87 26.87
CA ARG A 27 -3.42 -9.96 26.94
C ARG A 27 -4.10 -10.35 25.63
N ILE A 28 -3.41 -10.22 24.49
CA ILE A 28 -3.90 -10.56 23.15
C ILE A 28 -2.97 -11.55 22.43
N ALA A 29 -2.22 -12.35 23.19
CA ALA A 29 -1.29 -13.33 22.63
C ALA A 29 -2.00 -14.36 21.75
N ASP A 30 -3.24 -14.71 22.08
CA ASP A 30 -4.05 -15.67 21.32
C ASP A 30 -4.45 -15.12 19.94
N GLU A 31 -4.82 -13.84 19.85
CA GLU A 31 -5.11 -13.16 18.59
C GLU A 31 -3.86 -13.06 17.70
N PHE A 32 -2.69 -12.77 18.30
CA PHE A 32 -1.43 -12.79 17.57
C PHE A 32 -1.13 -14.19 17.00
N ALA A 33 -1.26 -15.24 17.82
CA ALA A 33 -1.03 -16.62 17.39
C ALA A 33 -2.00 -17.07 16.28
N GLN A 34 -3.25 -16.59 16.31
CA GLN A 34 -4.20 -16.80 15.22
C GLN A 34 -3.76 -16.09 13.95
N LEU A 35 -3.39 -14.81 14.05
CA LEU A 35 -2.93 -14.01 12.91
C LEU A 35 -1.70 -14.62 12.26
N GLU A 36 -0.70 -15.01 13.05
CA GLU A 36 0.53 -15.66 12.61
C GLU A 36 0.25 -16.93 11.78
N ARG A 37 -0.75 -17.73 12.18
CA ARG A 37 -1.15 -18.94 11.43
C ARG A 37 -1.97 -18.63 10.18
N LEU A 38 -2.75 -17.54 10.20
CA LEU A 38 -3.68 -17.18 9.12
C LEU A 38 -2.96 -16.53 7.94
N VAL A 39 -2.03 -15.61 8.20
CA VAL A 39 -1.28 -14.88 7.15
C VAL A 39 -0.70 -15.81 6.07
N PRO A 40 0.12 -16.83 6.40
CA PRO A 40 0.71 -17.70 5.38
C PRO A 40 -0.33 -18.56 4.65
N ARG A 41 -1.48 -18.87 5.27
CA ARG A 41 -2.58 -19.60 4.62
C ARG A 41 -3.29 -18.71 3.62
N LEU A 42 -3.56 -17.46 3.98
CA LEU A 42 -4.15 -16.47 3.07
C LEU A 42 -3.24 -16.20 1.88
N ASP A 43 -1.93 -16.11 2.10
CA ASP A 43 -0.96 -15.92 1.01
C ASP A 43 -0.97 -17.08 0.02
N LYS A 44 -0.99 -18.32 0.53
CA LYS A 44 -1.11 -19.53 -0.31
C LYS A 44 -2.42 -19.55 -1.09
N LEU A 45 -3.54 -19.24 -0.44
CA LEU A 45 -4.85 -19.18 -1.09
C LEU A 45 -4.91 -18.08 -2.14
N ALA A 46 -4.39 -16.89 -1.84
CA ALA A 46 -4.32 -15.78 -2.77
C ALA A 46 -3.43 -16.10 -3.98
N ALA A 47 -2.28 -16.75 -3.77
CA ALA A 47 -1.41 -17.21 -4.85
C ALA A 47 -2.13 -18.24 -5.73
N ARG A 48 -2.84 -19.20 -5.12
CA ARG A 48 -3.62 -20.21 -5.85
C ARG A 48 -4.76 -19.58 -6.63
N GLN A 49 -5.50 -18.66 -6.03
CA GLN A 49 -6.57 -17.90 -6.70
C GLN A 49 -6.04 -17.14 -7.91
N ARG A 50 -4.94 -16.38 -7.76
CA ARG A 50 -4.29 -15.67 -8.87
C ARG A 50 -3.87 -16.61 -9.99
N HIS A 51 -3.35 -17.78 -9.64
CA HIS A 51 -2.98 -18.79 -10.63
C HIS A 51 -4.20 -19.31 -11.40
N LEU A 52 -5.27 -19.71 -10.72
CA LEU A 52 -6.50 -20.19 -11.35
C LEU A 52 -7.15 -19.12 -12.23
N GLN A 53 -7.24 -17.87 -11.74
CA GLN A 53 -7.73 -16.75 -12.53
C GLN A 53 -6.90 -16.53 -13.80
N ARG A 54 -5.57 -16.67 -13.72
CA ARG A 54 -4.70 -16.56 -14.90
C ARG A 54 -5.00 -17.64 -15.92
N VAL A 55 -5.19 -18.89 -15.48
CA VAL A 55 -5.56 -20.01 -16.36
C VAL A 55 -6.90 -19.72 -17.05
N ILE A 56 -7.92 -19.30 -16.29
CA ILE A 56 -9.24 -18.97 -16.84
C ILE A 56 -9.13 -17.82 -17.86
N LYS A 57 -8.41 -16.74 -17.53
CA LYS A 57 -8.22 -15.60 -18.43
C LYS A 57 -7.47 -15.98 -19.71
N ALA A 58 -6.48 -16.87 -19.61
CA ALA A 58 -5.73 -17.35 -20.76
C ALA A 58 -6.61 -18.13 -21.74
N VAL A 59 -7.53 -18.96 -21.24
CA VAL A 59 -8.52 -19.66 -22.05
C VAL A 59 -9.57 -18.71 -22.62
N LEU A 60 -9.99 -17.72 -21.83
CA LEU A 60 -11.03 -16.76 -22.22
C LEU A 60 -10.56 -15.80 -23.33
N GLY A 61 -9.26 -15.48 -23.38
CA GLY A 61 -8.68 -14.60 -24.40
C GLY A 61 -9.31 -13.21 -24.39
N ASP A 62 -9.81 -12.77 -25.55
CA ASP A 62 -10.58 -11.52 -25.70
C ASP A 62 -12.09 -11.68 -25.46
N GLY A 63 -12.56 -12.89 -25.12
CA GLY A 63 -13.95 -13.15 -24.80
C GLY A 63 -14.40 -12.47 -23.51
N GLU A 64 -15.64 -11.98 -23.48
CA GLU A 64 -16.19 -11.30 -22.29
C GLU A 64 -16.93 -12.24 -21.33
N ILE A 65 -17.36 -13.41 -21.79
CA ILE A 65 -18.17 -14.37 -21.02
C ILE A 65 -17.58 -15.77 -21.20
N GLY A 66 -17.24 -16.42 -20.07
CA GLY A 66 -16.85 -17.83 -20.02
C GLY A 66 -18.00 -18.70 -19.52
N THR A 67 -18.25 -19.83 -20.20
CA THR A 67 -19.33 -20.76 -19.88
C THR A 67 -18.82 -22.15 -19.51
N ILE A 68 -19.52 -22.85 -18.60
CA ILE A 68 -19.34 -24.28 -18.33
C ILE A 68 -20.71 -24.95 -18.51
N GLY A 69 -20.80 -25.97 -19.38
CA GLY A 69 -22.08 -26.64 -19.66
C GLY A 69 -23.16 -25.68 -20.19
N ASN A 70 -22.78 -24.73 -21.04
CA ASN A 70 -23.63 -23.64 -21.55
C ASN A 70 -24.18 -22.67 -20.49
N VAL A 71 -23.72 -22.76 -19.25
CA VAL A 71 -24.08 -21.81 -18.17
C VAL A 71 -22.94 -20.79 -18.02
N PRO A 72 -23.21 -19.46 -18.07
CA PRO A 72 -22.19 -18.43 -17.86
C PRO A 72 -21.71 -18.42 -16.41
N VAL A 73 -20.40 -18.45 -16.21
CA VAL A 73 -19.77 -18.53 -14.87
C VAL A 73 -18.73 -17.44 -14.60
N VAL A 74 -18.19 -16.81 -15.65
CA VAL A 74 -17.19 -15.74 -15.52
C VAL A 74 -17.50 -14.64 -16.54
N SER A 75 -17.35 -13.38 -16.12
CA SER A 75 -17.33 -12.24 -17.03
C SER A 75 -16.00 -11.48 -16.91
N TRP A 76 -15.45 -11.05 -18.04
CA TRP A 76 -14.21 -10.29 -18.14
C TRP A 76 -14.41 -9.06 -19.02
N LYS A 77 -14.52 -7.88 -18.41
CA LYS A 77 -14.78 -6.62 -19.12
C LYS A 77 -13.60 -5.68 -19.03
N LYS A 78 -13.23 -5.06 -20.15
CA LYS A 78 -12.23 -3.99 -20.19
C LYS A 78 -12.90 -2.72 -19.64
N THR A 79 -12.32 -2.13 -18.59
CA THR A 79 -12.77 -0.84 -18.04
C THR A 79 -11.66 0.18 -18.22
N LEU A 80 -11.98 1.32 -18.83
CA LEU A 80 -11.07 2.45 -18.93
C LEU A 80 -11.14 3.26 -17.63
N ARG A 81 -9.99 3.49 -17.00
CA ARG A 81 -9.87 4.39 -15.86
C ARG A 81 -9.06 5.61 -16.27
N VAL A 82 -9.63 6.80 -16.07
CA VAL A 82 -8.89 8.05 -16.14
C VAL A 82 -8.22 8.29 -14.80
N ALA A 83 -6.90 8.49 -14.81
CA ALA A 83 -6.11 8.79 -13.62
C ALA A 83 -5.05 9.85 -13.97
N VAL A 84 -4.72 10.71 -13.00
CA VAL A 84 -3.64 11.68 -13.17
C VAL A 84 -2.31 10.93 -13.18
N SER A 85 -1.56 11.05 -14.27
CA SER A 85 -0.22 10.49 -14.36
C SER A 85 0.77 11.37 -13.59
N GLN A 86 1.16 10.93 -12.38
CA GLN A 86 2.14 11.63 -11.56
C GLN A 86 3.49 11.84 -12.27
N LYS A 87 3.90 10.90 -13.13
CA LYS A 87 5.12 11.03 -13.95
C LYS A 87 5.03 12.24 -14.88
N LEU A 88 4.01 12.26 -15.74
CA LEU A 88 3.74 13.39 -16.64
C LEU A 88 3.53 14.71 -15.91
N LEU A 89 2.89 14.69 -14.72
CA LEU A 89 2.71 15.88 -13.89
C LEU A 89 4.06 16.47 -13.46
N LYS A 90 4.97 15.63 -12.97
CA LYS A 90 6.32 16.04 -12.55
C LYS A 90 7.18 16.51 -13.72
N GLU A 91 7.09 15.85 -14.87
CA GLU A 91 7.86 16.20 -16.07
C GLU A 91 7.39 17.51 -16.71
N ARG A 92 6.08 17.74 -16.79
CA ARG A 92 5.51 18.88 -17.52
C ARG A 92 5.20 20.10 -16.64
N TYR A 93 4.88 19.87 -15.37
CA TYR A 93 4.47 20.91 -14.42
C TYR A 93 5.21 20.78 -13.08
N PRO A 94 6.55 20.82 -13.05
CA PRO A 94 7.32 20.64 -11.82
C PRO A 94 7.03 21.72 -10.76
N HIS A 95 6.65 22.93 -11.18
CA HIS A 95 6.41 24.07 -10.29
C HIS A 95 5.19 23.89 -9.37
N ILE A 96 4.13 23.20 -9.82
CA ILE A 96 2.94 22.95 -9.00
C ILE A 96 3.07 21.72 -8.10
N VAL A 97 4.07 20.85 -8.33
CA VAL A 97 4.20 19.59 -7.59
C VAL A 97 4.30 19.83 -6.09
N SER A 98 5.09 20.82 -5.65
CA SER A 98 5.21 21.16 -4.24
C SER A 98 3.94 21.76 -3.65
N GLU A 99 3.16 22.51 -4.45
CA GLU A 99 1.91 23.14 -4.00
C GLU A 99 0.78 22.13 -3.77
N VAL A 100 0.84 20.99 -4.47
CA VAL A 100 -0.19 19.93 -4.42
C VAL A 100 0.31 18.66 -3.73
N SER A 101 1.51 18.67 -3.17
CA SER A 101 2.06 17.54 -2.41
C SER A 101 1.65 17.65 -0.96
N ASP A 102 1.11 16.57 -0.42
CA ASP A 102 0.79 16.44 1.00
C ASP A 102 1.64 15.33 1.62
N ILE A 103 2.07 15.53 2.87
CA ILE A 103 2.84 14.55 3.65
C ILE A 103 1.92 14.00 4.71
N THR A 104 1.47 12.76 4.50
CA THR A 104 0.68 12.02 5.48
C THR A 104 1.56 11.00 6.19
N GLU A 105 1.59 11.04 7.52
CA GLU A 105 2.23 9.99 8.33
C GLU A 105 1.46 8.67 8.15
N VAL A 106 2.16 7.62 7.73
CA VAL A 106 1.58 6.27 7.60
C VAL A 106 2.28 5.31 8.55
N ARG A 107 1.51 4.59 9.36
CA ARG A 107 2.01 3.50 10.20
C ARG A 107 1.90 2.20 9.44
N ARG A 108 2.99 1.44 9.38
CA ARG A 108 3.00 0.11 8.77
C ARG A 108 2.82 -0.95 9.85
N PHE A 109 1.86 -1.84 9.64
CA PHE A 109 1.72 -3.04 10.46
C PHE A 109 2.56 -4.16 9.84
N LEU A 110 3.51 -4.69 10.60
CA LEU A 110 4.40 -5.78 10.17
C LEU A 110 4.40 -6.85 11.26
N LEU A 111 4.24 -8.11 10.86
CA LEU A 111 4.63 -9.22 11.72
C LEU A 111 6.15 -9.32 11.64
N LEU A 112 6.80 -9.43 12.80
CA LEU A 112 8.23 -9.64 12.86
C LEU A 112 8.49 -11.16 12.80
N ASP A 113 9.41 -11.57 11.92
CA ASP A 113 9.86 -12.96 11.88
C ASP A 113 10.58 -13.30 13.21
N ARG A 114 10.33 -14.51 13.71
CA ARG A 114 11.05 -15.08 14.86
C ARG A 114 12.00 -16.17 14.42
#